data_AF-A0A8X6YM58-F1
#
_entry.id   AF-A0A8X6YM58-F1
#
_cell.length_a   1.000
_cell.length_b   1.000
_cell.length_c   1.000
_cell.angle_alpha   90.00
_cell.angle_beta   90.00
_cell.angle_gamma   90.00
#
_symmetry.space_group_name_H-M   'P 1'
#
loop_
_entity.id
_entity.type
_entity.pdbx_description
1 polymer ?
#
loop_
_entity_poly.entity_id
_entity_poly.type
_entity_poly.pdbx_seq_one_letter_code
_entity_poly.pdbx_strand_id
1 'polypeptide(L)'
;MPSPAELLMGRKLKTILPSHPGQLKPTFDVERAREAFRKRQIIQNKYANKHATVLPVQHQNVKVWFKQKVKEPWKQGTKIQVGPQPRSYIIKGEDGGAFRENRFHIRQDYTENDNP
;
A
#
# COMPACT_ATOMS: atom_id res chain seq x y z
N MET A 1 -13.99 -13.15 -18.05
CA MET A 1 -12.68 -12.72 -17.52
C MET A 1 -11.95 -13.95 -16.99
N PRO A 2 -10.70 -14.22 -17.41
CA PRO A 2 -9.89 -15.29 -16.84
C PRO A 2 -9.55 -15.00 -15.36
N SER A 3 -9.40 -16.04 -14.56
CA SER A 3 -8.99 -15.95 -13.16
C SER A 3 -7.52 -15.48 -13.04
N PRO A 4 -7.10 -14.93 -11.89
CA PRO A 4 -5.71 -14.51 -11.67
C PRO A 4 -4.69 -15.64 -11.92
N ALA A 5 -5.04 -16.87 -11.55
CA ALA A 5 -4.18 -18.03 -11.76
C ALA A 5 -4.08 -18.42 -13.25
N GLU A 6 -5.18 -18.33 -14.00
CA GLU A 6 -5.18 -18.58 -15.45
C GLU A 6 -4.35 -17.52 -16.20
N LEU A 7 -4.45 -16.25 -15.78
CA LEU A 7 -3.62 -15.17 -16.34
C LEU A 7 -2.12 -15.39 -16.10
N LEU A 8 -1.75 -15.93 -14.93
CA LEU A 8 -0.36 -16.21 -14.58
C LEU A 8 0.19 -17.43 -15.32
N MET A 9 -0.59 -18.52 -15.38
CA MET A 9 -0.12 -19.82 -15.84
C MET A 9 -0.43 -20.10 -17.32
N GLY A 10 -1.23 -19.25 -17.95
CA GLY A 10 -1.69 -19.39 -19.33
C GLY A 10 -2.59 -20.60 -19.58
N ARG A 11 -3.15 -21.19 -18.52
CA ARG A 11 -3.93 -22.44 -18.58
C ARG A 11 -4.97 -22.50 -17.47
N LYS A 12 -5.96 -23.37 -17.63
CA LYS A 12 -6.83 -23.75 -16.51
C LYS A 12 -6.06 -24.59 -15.50
N LEU A 13 -6.30 -24.32 -14.22
CA LEU A 13 -5.81 -25.18 -13.15
C LEU A 13 -6.68 -26.43 -13.03
N LYS A 14 -6.06 -27.54 -12.63
CA LYS A 14 -6.78 -28.78 -12.33
C LYS A 14 -7.60 -28.56 -11.07
N THR A 15 -8.92 -28.73 -11.17
CA THR A 15 -9.85 -28.68 -10.05
C THR A 15 -10.45 -30.06 -9.80
N ILE A 16 -11.33 -30.19 -8.81
CA ILE A 16 -12.05 -31.43 -8.50
C ILE A 16 -12.98 -31.80 -9.66
N LEU A 17 -13.53 -30.81 -10.36
CA LEU A 17 -14.38 -31.03 -11.51
C LEU A 17 -13.54 -31.50 -12.71
N PRO A 18 -14.01 -32.51 -13.45
CA PRO A 18 -13.34 -32.95 -14.66
C PRO A 18 -13.27 -31.79 -15.65
N SER A 19 -12.09 -31.60 -16.23
CA SER A 19 -11.79 -30.56 -17.20
C SER A 19 -11.08 -31.17 -18.40
N HIS A 20 -11.28 -30.57 -19.57
CA HIS A 20 -10.69 -31.08 -20.80
C HIS A 20 -9.14 -31.00 -20.72
N PRO A 21 -8.38 -32.08 -20.99
CA PRO A 21 -6.92 -32.10 -20.82
C PRO A 21 -6.18 -31.01 -21.60
N GLY A 22 -6.70 -30.61 -22.76
CA GLY A 22 -6.15 -29.51 -23.54
C GLY A 22 -6.18 -28.15 -22.82
N GLN A 23 -7.15 -27.94 -21.91
CA GLN A 23 -7.24 -26.71 -21.12
C GLN A 23 -6.20 -26.65 -19.99
N LEU A 24 -5.60 -27.79 -19.63
CA LEU A 24 -4.54 -27.88 -18.63
C LEU A 24 -3.15 -27.61 -19.20
N LYS A 25 -3.04 -27.28 -20.49
CA LYS A 25 -1.80 -26.88 -21.15
C LYS A 25 -1.78 -25.36 -21.36
N PRO A 26 -0.62 -24.70 -21.20
CA PRO A 26 -0.48 -23.29 -21.52
C PRO A 26 -0.88 -23.00 -22.96
N THR A 27 -1.68 -21.96 -23.18
CA THR A 27 -2.10 -21.50 -24.52
C THR A 27 -1.11 -20.52 -25.15
N PHE A 28 -0.19 -19.98 -24.35
CA PHE A 28 0.85 -19.06 -24.77
C PHE A 28 2.16 -19.34 -24.02
N ASP A 29 3.25 -18.74 -24.50
CA ASP A 29 4.55 -18.76 -23.84
C ASP A 29 4.51 -17.96 -22.53
N VAL A 30 4.47 -18.68 -21.42
CA VAL A 30 4.33 -18.13 -20.07
C VAL A 30 5.52 -17.25 -19.69
N GLU A 31 6.75 -17.62 -20.07
CA GLU A 31 7.93 -16.85 -19.71
C GLU A 31 7.99 -15.53 -20.47
N ARG A 32 7.69 -15.55 -21.77
CA ARG A 32 7.58 -14.32 -22.56
C ARG A 32 6.47 -13.41 -22.04
N ALA A 33 5.32 -13.96 -21.66
CA ALA A 33 4.24 -13.18 -21.05
C ALA A 33 4.65 -12.57 -19.70
N ARG A 34 5.37 -13.34 -18.87
CA ARG A 34 5.90 -12.88 -17.58
C ARG A 34 6.88 -11.71 -17.75
N GLU A 35 7.78 -11.78 -18.72
CA GLU A 35 8.66 -10.67 -19.05
C GLU A 35 7.90 -9.43 -19.52
N ALA A 36 6.89 -9.60 -20.38
CA ALA A 36 6.03 -8.52 -20.82
C ALA A 36 5.30 -7.85 -19.63
N PHE A 37 4.79 -8.64 -18.68
CA PHE A 37 4.18 -8.12 -17.46
C PHE A 37 5.17 -7.35 -16.58
N ARG A 38 6.41 -7.84 -16.42
CA ARG A 38 7.46 -7.11 -15.70
C ARG A 38 7.76 -5.76 -16.36
N LYS A 39 7.95 -5.74 -17.69
CA LYS A 39 8.17 -4.51 -18.46
C LYS A 39 7.01 -3.53 -18.27
N ARG A 40 5.77 -4.02 -18.34
CA ARG A 40 4.56 -3.21 -18.09
C ARG A 40 4.54 -2.64 -16.66
N GLN A 41 4.87 -3.44 -15.65
CA GLN A 41 4.93 -2.97 -14.25
C GLN A 41 5.97 -1.87 -14.06
N ILE A 42 7.16 -2.01 -14.67
CA ILE A 42 8.21 -0.98 -14.60
C ILE A 42 7.71 0.33 -15.21
N ILE A 43 7.07 0.26 -16.38
CA ILE A 43 6.51 1.42 -17.06
C ILE A 43 5.40 2.07 -16.22
N GLN A 44 4.48 1.26 -15.69
CA GLN A 44 3.42 1.75 -14.80
C GLN A 44 3.98 2.44 -13.57
N ASN A 45 4.99 1.86 -12.93
CA ASN A 45 5.67 2.44 -11.77
C ASN A 45 6.32 3.79 -12.12
N LYS A 46 7.03 3.86 -13.27
CA LYS A 46 7.64 5.11 -13.76
C LYS A 46 6.61 6.22 -13.94
N TYR A 47 5.48 5.94 -14.59
CA TYR A 47 4.46 6.96 -14.83
C TYR A 47 3.64 7.29 -13.58
N ALA A 48 3.33 6.31 -12.73
CA ALA A 48 2.66 6.54 -11.45
C ALA A 48 3.48 7.43 -10.52
N ASN A 49 4.80 7.25 -10.50
CA ASN A 49 5.70 8.06 -9.68
C ASN A 49 6.19 9.35 -10.35
N LYS A 50 5.80 9.65 -11.60
CA LYS A 50 6.30 10.80 -12.37
C LYS A 50 6.10 12.14 -11.65
N HIS A 51 5.01 12.27 -10.90
CA HIS A 51 4.66 13.47 -10.13
C HIS A 51 4.72 13.22 -8.62
N ALA A 52 5.27 12.09 -8.19
CA ALA A 52 5.41 11.79 -6.77
C ALA A 52 6.57 12.60 -6.19
N THR A 53 6.30 13.36 -5.12
CA THR A 53 7.32 14.10 -4.39
C THR A 53 7.73 13.34 -3.13
N VAL A 54 9.02 13.34 -2.81
CA VAL A 54 9.51 12.81 -1.55
C VAL A 54 9.11 13.78 -0.45
N LEU A 55 8.16 13.37 0.38
CA LEU A 55 7.71 14.20 1.48
C LEU A 55 8.68 14.06 2.67
N PRO A 56 9.08 15.16 3.34
CA PRO A 56 10.06 15.14 4.41
C PRO A 56 9.60 14.27 5.58
N VAL A 57 10.53 13.56 6.21
CA VAL A 57 10.25 12.77 7.41
C VAL A 57 9.80 13.74 8.50
N GLN A 58 8.59 13.55 9.02
CA GLN A 58 8.10 14.40 10.10
C GLN A 58 8.99 14.19 11.35
N HIS A 59 9.15 15.20 12.19
CA HIS A 59 9.91 15.09 13.44
C HIS A 59 9.21 14.15 14.45
N GLN A 60 10.00 13.54 15.33
CA GLN A 60 9.50 12.75 16.46
C GLN A 60 8.94 13.70 17.53
N ASN A 61 8.02 13.22 18.36
CA ASN A 61 7.39 13.94 19.47
C ASN A 61 6.54 15.16 19.05
N VAL A 62 5.95 15.13 17.86
CA VAL A 62 5.01 16.17 17.40
C VAL A 62 3.58 15.74 17.70
N LYS A 63 2.74 16.67 18.17
CA LYS A 63 1.29 16.48 18.29
C LYS A 63 0.67 16.33 16.91
N VAL A 64 -0.12 15.27 16.74
CA VAL A 64 -0.74 14.93 15.47
C VAL A 64 -2.18 14.50 15.68
N TRP A 65 -2.99 14.80 14.68
CA TRP A 65 -4.31 14.22 14.52
C TRP A 65 -4.19 12.97 13.64
N PHE A 66 -4.80 11.86 14.05
CA PHE A 66 -4.82 10.64 13.27
C PHE A 66 -6.19 9.99 13.23
N LYS A 67 -6.43 9.14 12.23
CA LYS A 67 -7.65 8.32 12.12
C LYS A 67 -7.31 6.89 11.75
N GLN A 68 -7.98 5.91 12.36
CA GLN A 68 -7.75 4.49 12.07
C GLN A 68 -8.57 4.03 10.85
N LYS A 69 -9.76 4.60 10.67
CA LYS A 69 -10.61 4.35 9.50
C LYS A 69 -11.09 5.64 8.88
N VAL A 70 -11.44 5.58 7.59
CA VAL A 70 -11.88 6.76 6.82
C VAL A 70 -13.15 7.39 7.41
N LYS A 71 -14.05 6.58 7.99
CA LYS A 71 -15.33 7.00 8.58
C LYS A 71 -15.25 7.32 10.08
N GLU A 72 -14.10 7.14 10.71
CA GLU A 72 -13.93 7.43 12.14
C GLU A 72 -13.47 8.88 12.35
N PRO A 73 -13.82 9.49 13.50
CA PRO A 73 -13.37 10.83 13.83
C PRO A 73 -11.83 10.87 13.97
N TRP A 74 -11.27 12.06 13.75
CA TRP A 74 -9.87 12.31 14.04
C TRP A 74 -9.65 12.29 15.55
N LYS A 75 -8.57 11.63 15.98
CA LYS A 75 -8.12 11.55 17.37
C LYS A 75 -6.78 12.24 17.52
N GLN A 76 -6.54 12.82 18.69
CA GLN A 76 -5.25 13.40 19.01
C GLN A 76 -4.28 12.32 19.51
N GLY A 77 -3.01 12.53 19.21
CA GLY A 77 -1.93 11.71 19.66
C GLY A 77 -0.58 12.37 19.44
N THR A 78 0.46 11.72 19.92
CA THR A 78 1.85 12.16 19.73
C THR A 78 2.58 11.17 18.87
N LYS A 79 3.25 11.66 17.82
CA LYS A 79 4.03 10.79 16.95
C LYS A 79 5.34 10.39 17.62
N ILE A 80 5.51 9.11 17.91
CA ILE A 80 6.70 8.60 18.61
C ILE A 80 7.85 8.42 17.62
N GLN A 81 7.62 7.68 16.53
CA GLN A 81 8.69 7.25 15.63
C GLN A 81 8.20 6.94 14.21
N VAL A 82 9.14 6.77 13.28
CA VAL A 82 8.87 6.22 11.96
C VAL A 82 8.60 4.72 12.11
N GLY A 83 7.59 4.23 11.40
CA GLY A 83 7.22 2.82 11.40
C GLY A 83 8.14 1.96 10.51
N PRO A 84 7.98 0.63 10.55
CA PRO A 84 8.86 -0.29 9.82
C PRO A 84 8.62 -0.31 8.30
N GLN A 85 7.54 0.31 7.81
CA GLN A 85 7.25 0.42 6.37
C GLN A 85 7.41 1.86 5.89
N PRO A 86 7.72 2.08 4.60
CA PRO A 86 7.73 3.41 4.03
C PRO A 86 6.41 4.14 4.27
N ARG A 87 6.49 5.40 4.72
CA ARG A 87 5.33 6.27 5.01
C ARG A 87 4.43 5.80 6.16
N SER A 88 4.86 4.83 6.98
CA SER A 88 4.17 4.50 8.23
C SER A 88 4.82 5.18 9.43
N TYR A 89 4.02 5.51 10.44
CA TYR A 89 4.46 6.13 11.68
C TYR A 89 3.77 5.45 12.87
N ILE A 90 4.46 5.44 14.01
CA ILE A 90 3.92 4.99 15.27
C ILE A 90 3.45 6.20 16.08
N ILE A 91 2.19 6.18 16.48
CA ILE A 91 1.50 7.26 17.19
C ILE A 91 1.04 6.74 18.52
N LYS A 92 1.31 7.49 19.60
CA LYS A 92 0.70 7.27 20.90
C LYS A 92 -0.59 8.08 20.95
N GLY A 93 -1.74 7.42 21.02
CA GLY A 93 -3.00 8.10 21.31
C GLY A 93 -2.99 8.66 22.74
N GLU A 94 -3.85 9.65 23.00
CA GLU A 94 -4.05 10.17 24.35
C GLU A 94 -4.53 9.08 25.32
N ASP A 95 -5.31 8.12 24.81
CA ASP A 95 -5.75 6.91 25.53
C ASP A 95 -4.60 5.96 25.93
N GLY A 96 -3.34 6.31 25.61
CA GLY A 96 -2.14 5.52 25.92
C GLY A 96 -1.81 4.41 24.91
N GLY A 97 -2.73 4.10 23.98
CA GLY A 97 -2.53 3.09 22.94
C GLY A 97 -1.50 3.50 21.88
N ALA A 98 -0.73 2.52 21.38
CA ALA A 98 0.19 2.72 20.27
C ALA A 98 -0.43 2.24 18.95
N PHE A 99 -0.48 3.13 17.95
CA PHE A 99 -1.10 2.89 16.65
C PHE A 99 -0.07 3.03 15.54
N ARG A 100 -0.19 2.20 14.50
CA ARG A 100 0.62 2.31 13.28
C ARG A 100 -0.23 2.84 12.15
N GLU A 101 0.01 4.09 11.76
CA GLU A 101 -0.75 4.75 10.71
C GLU A 101 0.13 5.17 9.52
N ASN A 102 -0.49 5.21 8.34
CA ASN A 102 0.14 5.80 7.18
C ASN A 102 0.11 7.33 7.30
N ARG A 103 1.13 8.02 6.78
CA ARG A 103 1.18 9.49 6.65
C ARG A 103 -0.13 10.10 6.13
N PHE A 104 -0.81 9.43 5.19
CA PHE A 104 -2.09 9.89 4.64
C PHE A 104 -3.20 10.05 5.69
N HIS A 105 -3.15 9.28 6.77
CA HIS A 105 -4.10 9.33 7.88
C HIS A 105 -3.60 10.17 9.06
N ILE A 106 -2.54 10.97 8.87
CA ILE A 106 -1.93 11.78 9.91
C ILE A 106 -1.91 13.23 9.46
N ARG A 107 -2.32 14.14 10.34
CA ARG A 107 -2.21 15.58 10.16
C ARG A 107 -1.40 16.14 11.31
N GLN A 108 -0.46 17.04 10.99
CA GLN A 108 0.26 17.75 12.02
C GLN A 108 -0.68 18.75 12.70
N ASP A 109 -0.60 18.83 14.01
CA ASP A 109 -1.23 19.90 14.76
C ASP A 109 -0.31 21.13 14.72
N TYR A 110 -0.81 22.27 14.28
CA TYR A 110 -0.03 23.53 14.16
C TYR A 110 -0.31 24.51 15.29
N THR A 111 -1.13 24.13 16.28
CA THR A 111 -1.61 25.03 17.35
C THR A 111 -0.53 25.58 18.31
N GLU A 112 0.73 25.11 18.23
CA GLU A 112 1.85 25.61 19.05
C GLU A 112 2.85 26.52 18.30
N ASN A 113 2.69 26.72 16.98
CA ASN A 113 3.64 27.52 16.17
C ASN A 113 3.19 28.96 15.90
N ASP A 114 2.04 29.39 16.43
CA ASP A 114 1.50 30.76 16.31
C ASP A 114 1.70 31.54 17.63
N ASN A 115 2.93 31.63 18.13
CA ASN A 115 3.28 32.64 19.13
C ASN A 115 4.43 33.51 18.57
N PRO A 116 4.17 34.79 18.24
CA PRO A 116 5.17 35.70 17.67
C PRO A 116 6.28 36.06 18.66
#